data_AF-A0A7V3D4R7-F1
#
_entry.id   AF-A0A7V3D4R7-F1
#
_cell.length_a   1.000
_cell.length_b   1.000
_cell.length_c   1.000
_cell.angle_alpha   90.00
_cell.angle_beta   90.00
_cell.angle_gamma   90.00
#
_symmetry.space_group_name_H-M   'P 1'
#
loop_
_entity.id
_entity.type
_entity.pdbx_description
1 polymer ?
#
loop_
_entity_poly.entity_id
_entity_poly.type
_entity_poly.pdbx_seq_one_letter_code
_entity_poly.pdbx_strand_id
1 'polypeptide(L)'
;MTIQIDDTGVRRELAGGRIESVNWADLLEVSIVTTSDGPFAEDVFFVLEGPSGCGCAVPRTAAESSVLLERLQRLPGFDNQAVIRAMTSTDENKFVCWRRQFDKGADKSGSL
;
A
#
# COMPACT_ATOMS: atom_id res chain seq x y z
N MET A 1 -9.49 -1.15 -17.20
CA MET A 1 -8.44 -1.34 -16.18
C MET A 1 -8.66 -2.70 -15.55
N THR A 2 -7.60 -3.44 -15.25
CA THR A 2 -7.68 -4.73 -14.54
C THR A 2 -6.75 -4.70 -13.34
N ILE A 3 -7.13 -5.37 -12.26
CA ILE A 3 -6.30 -5.58 -11.07
C ILE A 3 -6.19 -7.08 -10.84
N GLN A 4 -4.97 -7.55 -10.63
CA GLN A 4 -4.67 -8.94 -10.27
C GLN A 4 -3.91 -8.92 -8.95
N ILE A 5 -4.37 -9.75 -8.02
CA ILE A 5 -3.75 -9.96 -6.71
C ILE A 5 -3.56 -11.46 -6.57
N ASP A 6 -2.31 -11.89 -6.47
CA ASP A 6 -1.94 -13.30 -6.37
C ASP A 6 -0.80 -13.49 -5.35
N ASP A 7 -0.17 -14.68 -5.35
CA ASP A 7 0.91 -14.99 -4.43
C ASP A 7 2.25 -14.35 -4.77
N THR A 8 2.39 -13.77 -5.96
CA THR A 8 3.57 -13.02 -6.38
C THR A 8 3.44 -11.55 -5.97
N GLY A 9 2.30 -10.92 -6.21
CA GLY A 9 2.16 -9.49 -6.00
C GLY A 9 0.80 -8.90 -6.32
N VAL A 10 0.82 -7.59 -6.57
CA VAL A 10 -0.29 -6.85 -7.16
C VAL A 10 0.15 -6.35 -8.52
N ARG A 11 -0.70 -6.53 -9.53
CA ARG A 11 -0.53 -5.95 -10.86
C ARG A 11 -1.78 -5.19 -11.26
N ARG A 12 -1.61 -3.96 -11.71
CA ARG A 12 -2.66 -3.11 -12.27
C ARG A 12 -2.33 -2.76 -13.70
N GLU A 13 -3.29 -2.97 -14.60
CA GLU A 13 -3.18 -2.56 -15.99
C GLU A 13 -4.15 -1.41 -16.27
N LEU A 14 -3.59 -0.26 -16.61
CA LEU A 14 -4.30 0.98 -16.91
C LEU A 14 -4.75 1.04 -18.36
N ALA A 15 -5.65 1.98 -18.66
CA ALA A 15 -5.96 2.31 -20.04
C ALA A 15 -4.67 2.75 -20.78
N GLY A 16 -4.49 2.26 -22.00
CA GLY A 16 -3.27 2.52 -22.78
C GLY A 16 -2.11 1.54 -22.53
N GLY A 17 -2.33 0.45 -21.79
CA GLY A 17 -1.35 -0.64 -21.65
C GLY A 17 -0.23 -0.36 -20.63
N ARG A 18 -0.31 0.75 -19.88
CA ARG A 18 0.62 1.00 -18.78
C ARG A 18 0.35 -0.01 -17.66
N ILE A 19 1.42 -0.65 -17.20
CA ILE A 19 1.36 -1.64 -16.12
C ILE A 19 2.08 -1.08 -14.90
N GLU A 20 1.43 -1.21 -13.76
CA GLU A 20 1.99 -0.94 -12.44
C GLU A 20 1.97 -2.23 -11.64
N SER A 21 3.07 -2.57 -10.99
CA SER A 21 3.12 -3.79 -10.19
C SER A 21 4.13 -3.70 -9.06
N VAL A 22 3.89 -4.51 -8.04
CA VAL A 22 4.79 -4.71 -6.92
C VAL A 22 4.73 -6.15 -6.47
N ASN A 23 5.88 -6.78 -6.32
CA ASN A 23 5.97 -8.12 -5.72
C ASN A 23 5.89 -8.00 -4.21
N TRP A 24 5.27 -8.96 -3.52
CA TRP A 24 5.26 -8.98 -2.06
C TRP A 24 6.67 -9.04 -1.47
N ALA A 25 7.57 -9.78 -2.14
CA ALA A 25 8.97 -9.89 -1.78
C ALA A 25 9.71 -8.54 -1.86
N ASP A 26 9.22 -7.58 -2.63
CA ASP A 26 9.84 -6.27 -2.84
C ASP A 26 9.07 -5.11 -2.18
N LEU A 27 7.90 -5.37 -1.60
CA LEU A 27 7.05 -4.36 -0.95
C LEU A 27 7.77 -3.67 0.22
N LEU A 28 8.03 -2.37 0.11
CA LEU A 28 8.74 -1.55 1.09
C LEU A 28 7.80 -0.73 1.97
N GLU A 29 6.73 -0.18 1.40
CA GLU A 29 5.77 0.66 2.10
C GLU A 29 4.35 0.40 1.58
N VAL A 30 3.39 0.50 2.50
CA VAL A 30 1.96 0.57 2.19
C VAL A 30 1.44 1.86 2.77
N SER A 31 0.78 2.66 1.94
CA SER A 31 0.11 3.87 2.38
C SER A 31 -1.28 3.98 1.77
N ILE A 32 -2.13 4.79 2.41
CA ILE A 32 -3.37 5.26 1.82
C ILE A 32 -3.18 6.72 1.46
N VAL A 33 -3.38 7.05 0.19
CA VAL A 33 -3.39 8.42 -0.30
C VAL A 33 -4.84 8.84 -0.47
N THR A 34 -5.16 9.98 0.11
CA THR A 34 -6.46 10.65 -0.01
C THR A 34 -6.30 11.87 -0.90
N THR A 35 -7.23 12.14 -1.81
CA THR A 35 -7.22 13.32 -2.71
C THR A 35 -8.50 14.14 -2.54
N SER A 36 -8.47 15.42 -2.91
CA SER A 36 -9.63 16.30 -2.81
C SER A 36 -10.65 16.18 -3.96
N ASP A 37 -10.51 15.18 -4.82
CA ASP A 37 -11.36 15.03 -6.03
C ASP A 37 -12.73 14.37 -5.73
N GLY A 38 -12.93 13.90 -4.50
CA GLY A 38 -14.20 13.38 -3.99
C GLY A 38 -15.28 14.46 -3.82
N PRO A 39 -16.56 14.08 -3.66
CA PRO A 39 -17.08 12.71 -3.56
C PRO A 39 -17.46 12.07 -4.91
N PHE A 40 -17.30 12.80 -6.02
CA PHE A 40 -17.73 12.34 -7.35
C PHE A 40 -16.63 11.60 -8.12
N ALA A 41 -15.36 11.78 -7.75
CA ALA A 41 -14.24 10.97 -8.20
C ALA A 41 -13.66 10.15 -7.04
N GLU A 42 -12.96 9.07 -7.36
CA GLU A 42 -12.21 8.29 -6.37
C GLU A 42 -11.23 9.18 -5.63
N ASP A 43 -11.38 9.24 -4.32
CA ASP A 43 -10.60 10.06 -3.41
C ASP A 43 -9.67 9.22 -2.53
N VAL A 44 -9.71 7.88 -2.58
CA VAL A 44 -8.89 7.00 -1.73
C VAL A 44 -8.15 5.94 -2.52
N PHE A 45 -6.83 5.85 -2.33
CA PHE A 45 -5.97 4.88 -3.02
C PHE A 45 -5.08 4.14 -2.04
N PHE A 46 -5.03 2.81 -2.14
CA PHE A 46 -3.93 2.03 -1.57
C PHE A 46 -2.71 2.16 -2.47
N VAL A 47 -1.64 2.75 -1.96
CA VAL A 47 -0.37 2.89 -2.68
C VAL A 47 0.64 1.94 -2.07
N LEU A 48 1.09 0.98 -2.89
CA LEU A 48 2.11 0.02 -2.55
C LEU A 48 3.40 0.42 -3.25
N GLU A 49 4.46 0.65 -2.47
CA GLU A 49 5.77 1.08 -2.98
C GLU A 49 6.79 -0.06 -2.89
N GLY A 50 7.49 -0.29 -4.00
CA GLY A 50 8.65 -1.17 -4.09
C GLY A 50 9.95 -0.38 -4.28
N PRO A 51 11.08 -1.05 -4.53
CA PRO A 51 12.36 -0.40 -4.77
C PRO A 51 12.34 0.42 -6.07
N SER A 52 13.24 1.41 -6.16
CA SER A 52 13.55 2.14 -7.39
C SER A 52 12.36 2.80 -8.09
N GLY A 53 11.35 3.23 -7.32
CA GLY A 53 10.16 3.92 -7.86
C GLY A 53 9.14 2.99 -8.51
N CYS A 54 9.30 1.67 -8.41
CA CYS A 54 8.26 0.72 -8.75
C CYS A 54 7.14 0.77 -7.71
N GLY A 55 5.89 0.58 -8.14
CA GLY A 55 4.75 0.57 -7.24
C GLY A 55 3.45 0.27 -7.95
N CYS A 56 2.39 0.17 -7.16
CA CYS A 56 1.04 -0.06 -7.63
C CYS A 56 0.04 0.74 -6.79
N ALA A 57 -0.81 1.52 -7.45
CA ALA A 57 -1.89 2.27 -6.80
C ALA A 57 -3.23 1.57 -7.08
N VAL A 58 -3.88 1.05 -6.05
CA VAL A 58 -5.18 0.38 -6.14
C VAL A 58 -6.28 1.31 -5.61
N PRO A 59 -7.23 1.75 -6.45
CA PRO A 59 -8.38 2.56 -6.04
C PRO A 59 -9.21 1.88 -4.96
N ARG A 60 -9.81 2.66 -4.06
CA ARG A 60 -10.65 2.09 -3.01
C ARG A 60 -11.92 1.44 -3.56
N THR A 61 -12.43 1.94 -4.67
CA THR A 61 -13.62 1.45 -5.37
C THR A 61 -13.39 0.18 -6.21
N ALA A 62 -12.15 -0.28 -6.40
CA ALA A 62 -11.89 -1.49 -7.18
C ALA A 62 -12.47 -2.74 -6.48
N ALA A 63 -12.95 -3.73 -7.24
CA ALA A 63 -13.60 -4.91 -6.68
C ALA A 63 -12.66 -5.75 -5.79
N GLU A 64 -11.37 -5.78 -6.14
CA GLU A 64 -10.32 -6.59 -5.51
C GLU A 64 -9.79 -5.97 -4.22
N SER A 65 -10.21 -4.76 -3.91
CA SER A 65 -9.48 -3.94 -2.97
C SER A 65 -9.81 -4.25 -1.50
N SER A 66 -10.93 -4.93 -1.23
CA SER A 66 -11.17 -5.60 0.06
C SER A 66 -10.22 -6.78 0.27
N VAL A 67 -9.99 -7.59 -0.77
CA VAL A 67 -9.02 -8.71 -0.74
C VAL A 67 -7.61 -8.19 -0.53
N LEU A 68 -7.27 -7.05 -1.16
CA LEU A 68 -6.01 -6.36 -0.92
C LEU A 68 -5.85 -5.99 0.55
N LEU A 69 -6.83 -5.29 1.13
CA LEU A 69 -6.78 -4.85 2.53
C LEU A 69 -6.61 -6.04 3.49
N GLU A 70 -7.39 -7.11 3.31
CA GLU A 70 -7.28 -8.31 4.15
C GLU A 70 -5.88 -8.94 4.10
N ARG A 71 -5.23 -8.95 2.93
CA ARG A 71 -3.86 -9.46 2.78
C ARG A 71 -2.85 -8.54 3.47
N LEU A 72 -2.98 -7.21 3.29
CA LEU A 72 -2.10 -6.21 3.88
C LEU A 72 -2.19 -6.19 5.41
N GLN A 73 -3.38 -6.40 5.98
CA GLN A 73 -3.59 -6.48 7.44
C GLN A 73 -2.88 -7.67 8.10
N ARG A 74 -2.46 -8.68 7.32
CA ARG A 74 -1.66 -9.81 7.81
C ARG A 74 -0.16 -9.50 7.90
N LEU A 75 0.28 -8.35 7.40
CA LEU A 75 1.67 -7.92 7.53
C LEU A 75 2.00 -7.62 9.01
N PRO A 76 3.11 -8.15 9.55
CA PRO A 76 3.54 -7.84 10.90
C PRO A 76 3.73 -6.32 11.09
N GLY A 77 3.08 -5.76 12.12
CA GLY A 77 3.15 -4.34 12.43
C GLY A 77 2.28 -3.44 11.55
N PHE A 78 1.32 -3.98 10.80
CA PHE A 78 0.37 -3.17 10.03
C PHE A 78 -0.51 -2.30 10.96
N ASP A 79 -0.55 -0.99 10.71
CA ASP A 79 -1.32 -0.01 11.48
C ASP A 79 -2.75 0.13 10.94
N ASN A 80 -3.68 -0.63 11.54
CA ASN A 80 -5.11 -0.49 11.24
C ASN A 80 -5.70 0.86 11.67
N GLN A 81 -5.09 1.55 12.63
CA GLN A 81 -5.53 2.89 13.00
C GLN A 81 -5.20 3.90 11.90
N ALA A 82 -4.10 3.72 11.15
CA ALA A 82 -3.81 4.52 9.97
C ALA A 82 -4.90 4.39 8.90
N VAL A 83 -5.42 3.18 8.70
CA VAL A 83 -6.55 2.95 7.77
C VAL A 83 -7.79 3.72 8.23
N ILE A 84 -8.17 3.62 9.50
CA ILE A 84 -9.33 4.33 10.04
C ILE A 84 -9.16 5.85 9.91
N ARG A 85 -7.97 6.38 10.22
CA ARG A 85 -7.66 7.80 10.04
C ARG A 85 -7.78 8.23 8.57
N ALA A 86 -7.29 7.41 7.65
CA ALA A 86 -7.39 7.72 6.23
C ALA A 86 -8.84 7.74 5.73
N MET A 87 -9.67 6.75 6.13
CA MET A 87 -11.07 6.66 5.72
C MET A 87 -11.97 7.76 6.33
N THR A 88 -11.47 8.51 7.31
CA THR A 88 -12.17 9.63 7.94
C THR A 88 -11.55 10.99 7.58
N SER A 89 -10.51 11.00 6.74
CA SER A 89 -9.86 12.22 6.26
C SER A 89 -10.74 12.93 5.24
N THR A 90 -10.80 14.26 5.33
CA THR A 90 -11.38 15.13 4.31
C THR A 90 -10.33 15.93 3.55
N ASP A 91 -9.06 15.79 3.93
CA ASP A 91 -7.93 16.52 3.36
C ASP A 91 -7.08 15.59 2.48
N GLU A 92 -6.41 16.17 1.48
CA GLU A 92 -5.36 15.49 0.71
C GLU A 92 -4.20 15.13 1.64
N ASN A 93 -3.94 13.83 1.82
CA ASN A 93 -2.94 13.36 2.76
C ASN A 93 -2.45 11.93 2.43
N LYS A 94 -1.29 11.57 2.97
CA LYS A 94 -0.68 10.23 2.89
C LYS A 94 -0.60 9.60 4.28
N PHE A 95 -1.29 8.49 4.47
CA PHE A 95 -1.31 7.71 5.71
C PHE A 95 -0.50 6.43 5.54
N VAL A 96 0.71 6.39 6.09
CA VAL A 96 1.54 5.18 6.07
C VAL A 96 0.93 4.14 7.02
N CYS A 97 0.54 3.01 6.46
CA CYS A 97 -0.07 1.89 7.18
C CYS A 97 0.95 0.81 7.54
N TRP A 98 2.03 0.70 6.77
CA TRP A 98 3.07 -0.27 7.03
C TRP A 98 4.38 0.11 6.34
N ARG A 99 5.50 -0.25 6.98
CA ARG A 99 6.84 -0.23 6.37
C ARG A 99 7.54 -1.53 6.65
N ARG A 100 8.30 -2.01 5.67
CA ARG A 100 9.18 -3.14 5.87
C ARG A 100 10.17 -2.82 6.99
N GLN A 101 10.17 -3.67 8.01
CA GLN A 101 11.19 -3.60 9.04
C GLN A 101 12.47 -4.22 8.47
N PHE A 102 13.54 -3.43 8.43
CA PHE A 102 14.88 -3.96 8.25
C PHE A 102 15.48 -4.03 9.64
N ASP A 103 15.80 -5.24 10.09
CA ASP A 103 16.56 -5.40 11.33
C ASP A 103 17.87 -4.62 11.18
N LYS A 104 18.02 -3.58 12.00
CA LYS A 104 19.36 -3.07 12.29
C LYS A 104 20.02 -4.17 13.10
N GLY A 105 20.97 -4.87 12.50
CA GLY A 105 21.65 -6.02 13.08
C GLY A 105 21.97 -5.81 14.56
N ALA A 106 21.74 -6.85 15.35
CA ALA A 106 22.06 -6.89 16.77
C ALA A 106 23.45 -6.31 17.03
N ASP A 107 23.49 -5.12 17.63
CA ASP A 107 24.69 -4.59 18.26
C ASP A 107 24.99 -5.46 19.48
N LYS A 108 25.79 -6.50 19.26
CA LYS A 108 26.42 -7.29 20.32
C LYS A 108 27.68 -6.55 20.78
N SER A 109 27.53 -5.39 21.42
CA SER A 109 28.58 -4.86 22.28
C SER A 109 28.39 -5.42 23.69
N GLY A 110 28.90 -6.64 23.89
CA GLY A 110 29.15 -7.14 25.22
C GLY A 110 30.22 -6.26 25.86
N SER A 111 29.86 -5.57 26.94
CA SER A 111 30.83 -4.89 27.80
C SER A 111 31.13 -5.79 28.99
N LEU A 112 32.37 -6.28 28.95
CA LEU A 112 33.32 -6.66 30.02
C LEU A 112 32.78 -6.90 31.43
#